data_AF-A0A953NZA4-F1
#
_entry.id   AF-A0A953NZA4-F1
#
_cell.length_a   1.000
_cell.length_b   1.000
_cell.length_c   1.000
_cell.angle_alpha   90.00
_cell.angle_beta   90.00
_cell.angle_gamma   90.00
#
_symmetry.space_group_name_H-M   'P 1'
#
loop_
_entity.id
_entity.type
_entity.pdbx_description
1 polymer ?
#
loop_
_entity_poly.entity_id
_entity_poly.type
_entity_poly.pdbx_seq_one_letter_code
_entity_poly.pdbx_strand_id
1 'polypeptide(L)'
;MSPEQPEISDLIVDFDAESLARLPVNQGAVVERFLQMGNRRAARIVAEMPATDGYLDTLSVDRLLVRVNREMQRLAEEFHHGRRLQELLLPIIQVLRKRGFDAPIRVDRLCSGAPDWSRAQSL
;
A
#
# COMPACT_ATOMS: atom_id res chain seq x y z
N MET A 1 -10.03 19.69 16.19
CA MET A 1 -8.92 18.73 16.15
C MET A 1 -9.29 17.58 17.05
N SER A 2 -9.86 16.50 16.49
CA SER A 2 -9.96 15.25 17.25
C SER A 2 -8.54 14.75 17.49
N PRO A 3 -8.20 14.20 18.66
CA PRO A 3 -6.89 13.58 18.85
C PRO A 3 -6.76 12.47 17.79
N GLU A 4 -5.79 12.61 16.89
CA GLU A 4 -5.56 11.62 15.83
C GLU A 4 -5.35 10.26 16.50
N GLN A 5 -6.19 9.28 16.14
CA GLN A 5 -5.97 7.92 16.60
C GLN A 5 -4.67 7.43 15.96
N PRO A 6 -3.70 6.94 16.76
CA PRO A 6 -2.42 6.49 16.22
C PRO A 6 -2.63 5.34 15.24
N GLU A 7 -1.79 5.27 14.21
CA GLU A 7 -1.73 4.12 13.34
C GLU A 7 -1.15 2.92 14.09
N ILE A 8 -1.40 1.71 13.58
CA ILE A 8 -0.80 0.49 14.15
C ILE A 8 0.73 0.55 14.04
N SER A 9 1.24 1.04 12.90
CA SER A 9 2.67 1.25 12.64
C SER A 9 3.36 2.09 13.70
N ASP A 10 2.67 3.10 14.23
CA ASP A 10 3.23 4.04 15.23
C ASP A 10 3.51 3.37 16.58
N LEU A 11 2.84 2.23 16.87
CA LEU A 11 2.87 1.60 18.18
C LEU A 11 3.48 0.19 18.19
N ILE A 12 3.74 -0.42 17.02
CA ILE A 12 4.36 -1.76 16.93
C ILE A 12 5.88 -1.71 16.72
N VAL A 13 6.44 -0.51 16.58
CA VAL A 13 7.87 -0.24 16.42
C VAL A 13 8.26 0.90 17.35
N ASP A 14 9.41 0.78 18.00
CA ASP A 14 9.96 1.84 18.84
C ASP A 14 11.48 1.87 18.73
N PHE A 15 12.09 3.04 18.87
CA PHE A 15 13.52 3.25 18.73
C PHE A 15 14.04 4.18 19.82
N ASP A 16 15.26 3.89 20.28
CA ASP A 16 15.99 4.82 21.11
C ASP A 16 16.34 6.08 20.32
N ALA A 17 16.01 7.26 20.84
CA ALA A 17 16.10 8.51 20.09
C ALA A 17 17.55 8.96 19.82
N GLU A 18 18.52 8.52 20.61
CA GLU A 18 19.93 8.90 20.47
C GLU A 18 20.70 7.90 19.62
N SER A 19 20.58 6.60 19.94
CA SER A 19 21.32 5.52 19.28
C SER A 19 20.61 4.96 18.05
N LEU A 20 19.32 5.27 17.87
CA LEU A 20 18.43 4.66 16.86
C LEU A 20 18.35 3.13 16.99
N ALA A 21 18.73 2.57 18.13
CA ALA A 21 18.61 1.15 18.40
C ALA A 21 17.13 0.77 18.53
N ARG A 22 16.77 -0.39 17.98
CA ARG A 22 15.41 -0.93 18.07
C ARG A 22 15.08 -1.29 19.53
N LEU A 23 13.96 -0.76 20.03
CA LEU A 23 13.47 -1.09 21.37
C LEU A 23 12.43 -2.22 21.31
N PRO A 24 12.41 -3.12 22.31
CA PRO A 24 11.39 -4.16 22.41
C PRO A 24 10.03 -3.54 22.72
N VAL A 25 8.99 -3.96 22.00
CA VAL A 25 7.63 -3.43 22.15
C VAL A 25 6.77 -4.45 22.88
N ASN A 26 6.20 -4.08 24.03
CA ASN A 26 5.31 -4.94 24.79
C ASN A 26 3.94 -5.05 24.09
N GLN A 27 3.56 -6.25 23.67
CA GLN A 27 2.34 -6.47 22.90
C GLN A 27 1.09 -6.12 23.72
N GLY A 28 1.02 -6.55 24.98
CA GLY A 28 -0.12 -6.32 25.85
C GLY A 28 -0.38 -4.84 26.09
N ALA A 29 0.68 -4.06 26.32
CA ALA A 29 0.59 -2.61 26.49
C ALA A 29 0.03 -1.91 25.24
N VAL A 30 0.43 -2.34 24.04
CA VAL A 30 -0.09 -1.77 22.78
C VAL A 30 -1.55 -2.15 22.56
N VAL A 31 -1.93 -3.39 22.83
CA VAL A 31 -3.33 -3.85 22.77
C VAL A 31 -4.21 -3.03 23.72
N GLU A 32 -3.77 -2.85 24.97
CA GLU A 32 -4.49 -2.07 25.96
C GLU A 32 -4.64 -0.61 25.52
N ARG A 33 -3.57 0.00 24.99
CA ARG A 33 -3.59 1.37 24.47
C ARG A 33 -4.65 1.54 23.36
N PHE A 34 -4.74 0.60 22.42
CA PHE A 34 -5.78 0.64 21.39
C PHE A 34 -7.19 0.43 21.94
N LEU A 35 -7.36 -0.42 22.95
CA LEU A 35 -8.66 -0.62 23.62
C LEU A 35 -9.12 0.64 24.37
N GLN A 36 -8.22 1.32 25.07
CA GLN A 36 -8.48 2.58 25.77
C GLN A 36 -8.92 3.69 24.78
N MET A 37 -8.38 3.67 23.55
CA MET A 37 -8.78 4.58 22.46
C MET A 37 -10.05 4.14 21.72
N GLY A 38 -10.67 3.02 22.12
CA GLY A 38 -11.86 2.46 21.47
C GLY A 38 -11.60 1.76 20.14
N ASN A 39 -10.33 1.63 19.71
CA ASN A 39 -9.95 1.00 18.45
C ASN A 39 -9.80 -0.52 18.60
N ARG A 40 -10.94 -1.21 18.75
CA ARG A 40 -10.98 -2.68 18.92
C ARG A 40 -10.38 -3.44 17.74
N ARG A 41 -10.43 -2.87 16.53
CA ARG A 41 -9.86 -3.50 15.34
C ARG A 41 -8.34 -3.50 15.40
N ALA A 42 -7.72 -2.36 15.74
CA ALA A 42 -6.28 -2.29 15.93
C ALA A 42 -5.81 -3.18 17.08
N ALA A 43 -6.53 -3.17 18.21
CA ALA A 43 -6.24 -4.04 19.34
C ALA A 43 -6.23 -5.52 18.95
N ARG A 44 -7.22 -5.99 18.18
CA ARG A 44 -7.26 -7.37 17.68
C ARG A 44 -6.09 -7.68 16.75
N ILE A 45 -5.80 -6.79 15.81
CA ILE A 45 -4.68 -6.98 14.86
C ILE A 45 -3.36 -7.14 15.61
N VAL A 46 -3.08 -6.28 16.60
CA VAL A 46 -1.86 -6.35 17.41
C VAL A 46 -1.82 -7.62 18.26
N ALA A 47 -2.96 -8.03 18.85
CA ALA A 47 -3.05 -9.25 19.65
C ALA A 47 -2.75 -10.53 18.85
N GLU A 48 -3.01 -10.53 17.55
CA GLU A 48 -2.74 -11.65 16.64
C GLU A 48 -1.31 -11.64 16.08
N MET A 49 -0.51 -10.60 16.35
CA MET A 49 0.88 -10.53 15.89
C MET A 49 1.78 -11.54 16.63
N PRO A 50 2.80 -12.10 15.96
CA PRO A 50 3.79 -12.95 16.62
C PRO A 50 4.52 -12.20 17.75
N ALA A 51 4.63 -12.86 18.90
CA ALA A 51 5.29 -12.35 20.10
C ALA A 51 6.11 -13.45 20.79
N THR A 52 7.21 -13.06 21.42
CA THR A 52 8.05 -13.91 22.28
C THR A 52 8.18 -13.24 23.64
N ASP A 53 7.89 -13.98 24.71
CA ASP A 53 7.93 -13.48 26.10
C ASP A 53 7.11 -12.19 26.33
N GLY A 54 6.00 -12.03 25.61
CA GLY A 54 5.09 -10.87 25.72
C GLY A 54 5.53 -9.63 24.92
N TYR A 55 6.64 -9.71 24.20
CA TYR A 55 7.13 -8.66 23.30
C TYR A 55 6.92 -9.06 21.84
N LEU A 56 6.56 -8.09 21.00
CA LEU A 56 6.40 -8.33 19.56
C LEU A 56 7.71 -8.86 18.95
N ASP A 57 7.61 -9.93 18.15
CA ASP A 57 8.77 -10.46 17.43
C ASP A 57 9.21 -9.48 16.36
N THR A 58 10.39 -8.88 16.57
CA THR A 58 10.91 -7.79 15.74
C THR A 58 11.04 -8.20 14.27
N LEU A 59 11.52 -9.42 14.00
CA LEU A 59 11.70 -9.89 12.63
C LEU A 59 10.36 -10.10 11.91
N SER A 60 9.34 -10.59 12.61
CA SER A 60 7.99 -10.73 12.05
C SER A 60 7.35 -9.37 11.77
N VAL A 61 7.49 -8.41 12.69
CA VAL A 61 7.01 -7.03 12.49
C VAL A 61 7.67 -6.37 11.29
N ASP A 62 9.00 -6.47 11.17
CA ASP A 62 9.73 -5.84 10.07
C ASP A 62 9.33 -6.45 8.70
N ARG A 63 9.20 -7.77 8.63
CA ARG A 63 8.72 -8.46 7.42
C ARG A 63 7.31 -8.03 7.05
N LEU A 64 6.43 -7.85 8.04
CA LEU A 64 5.07 -7.37 7.82
C LEU A 64 5.08 -5.95 7.24
N LEU A 65 5.83 -5.02 7.86
CA LEU A 65 5.91 -3.63 7.40
C LEU A 65 6.49 -3.53 5.98
N VAL A 66 7.55 -4.27 5.69
CA VAL A 66 8.11 -4.34 4.33
C VAL A 66 7.10 -4.87 3.33
N ARG A 67 6.34 -5.92 3.68
CA ARG A 67 5.32 -6.49 2.80
C ARG A 67 4.19 -5.49 2.54
N VAL A 68 3.65 -4.87 3.58
CA VAL A 68 2.58 -3.88 3.46
C VAL A 68 3.05 -2.71 2.59
N ASN A 69 4.25 -2.17 2.82
CA ASN A 69 4.78 -1.07 2.03
C ASN A 69 4.94 -1.45 0.54
N ARG A 70 5.41 -2.67 0.25
CA ARG A 70 5.51 -3.17 -1.14
C ARG A 70 4.15 -3.31 -1.81
N GLU A 71 3.14 -3.82 -1.11
CA GLU A 71 1.79 -3.90 -1.67
C GLU A 71 1.18 -2.52 -1.92
N MET A 72 1.40 -1.57 -1.01
CA MET A 72 0.98 -0.19 -1.21
C MET A 72 1.67 0.45 -2.41
N GLN A 73 2.97 0.19 -2.59
CA GLN A 73 3.72 0.63 -3.78
C GLN A 73 3.17 -0.01 -5.06
N ARG A 74 2.94 -1.33 -5.06
CA ARG A 74 2.37 -2.05 -6.20
C ARG A 74 1.01 -1.48 -6.60
N LEU A 75 0.14 -1.23 -5.63
CA LEU A 75 -1.18 -0.64 -5.86
C LEU A 75 -1.07 0.81 -6.39
N ALA A 76 -0.14 1.60 -5.85
CA ALA A 76 0.11 2.95 -6.35
C ALA A 76 0.60 2.94 -7.80
N GLU A 77 1.51 2.01 -8.14
CA GLU A 77 1.99 1.84 -9.52
C GLU A 77 0.87 1.44 -10.48
N GLU A 78 0.02 0.51 -10.05
CA GLU A 78 -1.15 0.06 -10.82
C GLU A 78 -2.13 1.22 -11.05
N PHE A 79 -2.40 2.02 -10.02
CA PHE A 79 -3.24 3.20 -10.11
C PHE A 79 -2.70 4.24 -11.10
N HIS A 80 -1.39 4.51 -11.08
CA HIS A 80 -0.76 5.46 -12.00
C HIS A 80 -0.52 4.92 -13.41
N HIS A 81 -0.75 3.63 -13.64
CA HIS A 81 -0.46 3.02 -14.93
C HIS A 81 -1.33 3.59 -16.05
N GLY A 82 -2.63 3.83 -15.82
CA GLY A 82 -3.53 4.38 -16.84
C GLY A 82 -3.08 5.77 -17.33
N ARG A 83 -2.72 6.65 -16.39
CA ARG A 83 -2.17 7.97 -16.70
C ARG A 83 -0.85 7.89 -17.48
N ARG A 84 0.09 7.05 -17.04
CA ARG A 84 1.38 6.87 -17.72
C ARG A 84 1.21 6.36 -19.15
N LEU A 85 0.28 5.43 -19.35
CA LEU A 85 -0.03 4.92 -20.69
C LEU A 85 -0.63 6.00 -21.58
N GLN A 86 -1.53 6.83 -21.05
CA GLN A 86 -2.10 7.97 -21.79
C GLN A 86 -1.01 8.99 -22.19
N GLU A 87 -0.14 9.37 -21.25
CA GLU A 87 0.97 10.30 -21.47
C GLU A 87 1.93 9.80 -22.57
N LEU A 88 2.11 8.47 -22.68
CA LEU A 88 2.91 7.85 -23.73
C LEU A 88 2.17 7.75 -25.08
N LEU A 89 0.91 7.35 -25.10
CA LEU A 89 0.17 7.07 -26.34
C LEU A 89 -0.31 8.34 -27.05
N LEU A 90 -0.68 9.38 -26.31
CA LEU A 90 -1.25 10.60 -26.88
C LEU A 90 -0.31 11.27 -27.90
N PRO A 91 1.00 11.45 -27.64
CA PRO A 91 1.93 11.98 -28.63
C PRO A 91 2.05 11.12 -29.89
N ILE A 92 2.04 9.79 -29.74
CA ILE A 92 2.15 8.84 -30.87
C ILE A 92 0.92 8.96 -31.77
N ILE A 93 -0.28 8.96 -31.18
CA ILE A 93 -1.55 9.13 -31.90
C ILE A 93 -1.56 10.48 -32.64
N GLN A 94 -1.11 11.55 -31.99
CA GLN A 94 -1.03 12.88 -32.62
C GLN A 94 -0.11 12.89 -33.84
N VAL A 95 1.02 12.20 -33.81
CA VAL A 95 1.93 12.07 -34.96
C VAL A 95 1.28 11.28 -36.10
N LEU A 96 0.61 10.17 -35.80
CA LEU A 96 -0.09 9.35 -36.81
C LEU A 96 -1.19 10.16 -37.50
N ARG A 97 -2.00 10.89 -36.73
CA ARG A 97 -3.05 11.78 -37.26
C ARG A 97 -2.45 12.89 -38.14
N LYS A 98 -1.35 13.53 -37.71
CA LYS A 98 -0.65 14.54 -38.52
C LYS A 98 -0.10 14.00 -39.84
N ARG A 99 0.18 12.69 -39.92
CA ARG A 99 0.64 12.02 -41.15
C ARG A 99 -0.51 11.51 -42.04
N GLY A 100 -1.76 11.87 -41.73
CA GLY A 100 -2.93 11.51 -42.53
C GLY A 100 -3.47 10.10 -42.26
N PHE A 101 -3.10 9.48 -41.14
CA PHE A 101 -3.74 8.23 -40.73
C PHE A 101 -5.08 8.55 -40.04
N ASP A 102 -6.20 8.37 -40.74
CA ASP A 102 -7.54 8.71 -40.25
C ASP A 102 -8.37 7.49 -39.80
N ALA A 103 -7.86 6.27 -39.98
CA ALA A 103 -8.54 5.08 -39.51
C ALA A 103 -8.61 5.00 -37.97
N PRO A 104 -9.60 4.28 -37.40
CA PRO A 104 -9.64 4.00 -35.96
C PRO A 104 -8.33 3.36 -35.48
N ILE A 105 -7.78 3.85 -34.35
CA ILE A 105 -6.58 3.28 -33.73
C ILE A 105 -7.05 2.41 -32.56
N ARG A 106 -6.73 1.12 -32.63
CA ARG A 106 -6.97 0.16 -31.54
C ARG A 106 -5.68 -0.01 -30.74
N VAL A 107 -5.79 0.09 -29.42
CA VAL A 107 -4.69 -0.13 -28.48
C VAL A 107 -5.01 -1.37 -27.68
N ASP A 108 -4.27 -2.45 -27.90
CA ASP A 108 -4.40 -3.68 -27.12
C ASP A 108 -3.29 -3.74 -26.05
N ARG A 109 -3.68 -4.03 -24.79
CA ARG A 109 -2.74 -4.22 -23.69
C ARG A 109 -2.17 -5.64 -23.74
N LEU A 110 -0.90 -5.78 -24.11
CA LEU A 110 -0.16 -7.05 -24.04
C LEU A 110 0.58 -7.18 -22.70
N CYS A 111 -0.15 -7.51 -21.63
CA CYS A 111 0.44 -7.98 -20.36
C CYS A 111 -0.37 -9.20 -19.86
N SER A 112 0.26 -10.37 -19.80
CA SER A 112 -0.36 -11.64 -19.43
C SER A 112 -0.51 -11.78 -17.90
N GLY A 113 -1.46 -11.03 -17.33
CA GLY A 113 -1.85 -11.11 -15.91
C GLY A 113 -3.17 -10.38 -15.66
N ALA A 114 -4.28 -11.03 -16.06
CA ALA A 114 -5.74 -10.80 -15.91
C ALA A 114 -6.26 -9.58 -15.08
N PRO A 115 -7.43 -8.95 -15.40
CA PRO A 115 -8.71 -9.59 -15.76
C PRO A 115 -9.41 -9.04 -17.03
N ASP A 116 -10.52 -9.69 -17.40
CA ASP A 116 -11.36 -9.43 -18.58
C ASP A 116 -12.00 -8.02 -18.56
N TRP A 117 -11.72 -7.23 -19.60
CA TRP A 117 -12.19 -5.86 -19.83
C TRP A 117 -13.39 -5.77 -20.77
N SER A 118 -14.13 -6.86 -21.00
CA SER A 118 -15.32 -6.92 -21.87
C SER A 118 -16.46 -5.94 -21.50
N ARG A 119 -16.31 -5.12 -20.45
CA ARG A 119 -17.32 -4.13 -20.00
C ARG A 119 -16.91 -2.66 -20.09
N ALA A 120 -15.71 -2.30 -20.57
CA ALA A 120 -15.26 -0.90 -20.61
C ALA A 120 -15.42 -0.19 -21.97
N GLN A 121 -16.49 -0.49 -22.73
CA GLN A 121 -16.86 0.27 -23.94
C GLN A 121 -18.09 1.13 -23.66
N SER A 122 -17.87 2.41 -23.32
CA SER A 122 -18.74 3.56 -23.62
C SER A 122 -18.12 4.85 -23.07
N LEU A 123 -17.18 5.42 -23.82
CA LEU A 123 -16.91 6.87 -23.88
C LEU A 123 -16.48 7.20 -25.32
#